data_AF-A0A161MN31-F1
#
_entry.id   AF-A0A161MN31-F1
#
_cell.length_a   1.000
_cell.length_b   1.000
_cell.length_c   1.000
_cell.angle_alpha   90.00
_cell.angle_beta   90.00
_cell.angle_gamma   90.00
#
_symmetry.space_group_name_H-M   'P 1'
#
loop_
_entity.id
_entity.type
_entity.pdbx_description
1 polymer ?
#
loop_
_entity_poly.entity_id
_entity_poly.type
_entity_poly.pdbx_seq_one_letter_code
_entity_poly.pdbx_strand_id
1 'polypeptide(L)'
;MRRDIEGADVDTRRRAACDLVKVLAQHFDEQVSQIFSQFVLAMLNEYSIDNNKWRQKDTALYIVTCLAERGSTTKHGVTKTCAMVSLDEFAKSHILPELEKDVNILPVIKADTIKYLIKFRSV
;
A
#
# COMPACT_ATOMS: atom_id res chain seq x y z
N MET A 1 -8.09 19.28 0.67
CA MET A 1 -6.62 19.20 0.43
C MET A 1 -5.75 19.55 1.66
N ARG A 2 -6.28 19.53 2.90
CA ARG A 2 -5.50 19.85 4.13
C ARG A 2 -5.66 18.81 5.25
N ARG A 3 -6.17 17.61 4.93
CA ARG A 3 -6.35 16.50 5.90
C ARG A 3 -5.22 15.48 5.90
N ASP A 4 -4.28 15.57 4.95
CA ASP A 4 -3.18 14.61 4.80
C ASP A 4 -1.86 15.05 5.47
N ILE A 5 -1.84 16.24 6.09
CA ILE A 5 -0.66 16.79 6.76
C ILE A 5 -0.88 16.64 8.26
N GLU A 6 -0.36 15.54 8.79
CA GLU A 6 0.04 15.34 10.19
C GLU A 6 -0.97 15.79 11.26
N GLY A 7 -1.87 14.89 11.66
CA GLY A 7 -2.52 14.95 12.98
C GLY A 7 -4.04 14.89 13.03
N ALA A 8 -4.75 15.02 11.90
CA ALA A 8 -6.22 14.95 11.88
C ALA A 8 -6.81 13.54 11.63
N ASP A 9 -5.95 12.55 11.40
CA ASP A 9 -6.32 11.18 10.96
C ASP A 9 -6.04 10.10 12.03
N VAL A 10 -5.78 10.53 13.28
CA VAL A 10 -5.43 9.64 14.40
C VAL A 10 -6.63 8.76 14.82
N ASP A 11 -7.87 9.18 14.52
CA ASP A 11 -9.09 8.51 14.95
C ASP A 11 -9.82 7.71 13.84
N THR A 12 -9.22 7.52 12.66
CA THR A 12 -9.88 6.70 11.64
C THR A 12 -9.65 5.21 11.85
N ARG A 13 -10.71 4.40 11.71
CA ARG A 13 -10.64 2.93 11.79
C ARG A 13 -9.56 2.33 10.88
N ARG A 14 -9.36 2.93 9.70
CA ARG A 14 -8.35 2.50 8.71
C ARG A 14 -6.92 2.76 9.22
N ARG A 15 -6.70 3.88 9.92
CA ARG A 15 -5.40 4.18 10.55
C ARG A 15 -5.14 3.26 11.74
N ALA A 16 -6.10 3.13 12.65
CA ALA A 16 -6.00 2.24 13.82
C ALA A 16 -5.72 0.78 13.41
N ALA A 17 -6.39 0.28 12.37
CA ALA A 17 -6.12 -1.05 11.83
C ALA A 17 -4.70 -1.19 11.25
N CYS A 18 -4.20 -0.18 10.51
CA CYS A 18 -2.83 -0.19 9.98
C CYS A 18 -1.79 -0.15 11.11
N ASP A 19 -2.00 0.68 12.15
CA ASP A 19 -1.08 0.76 13.28
C ASP A 19 -1.07 -0.56 14.08
N LEU A 20 -2.23 -1.20 14.29
CA LEU A 20 -2.30 -2.55 14.88
C LEU A 20 -1.49 -3.57 14.07
N VAL A 21 -1.70 -3.61 12.75
CA VAL A 21 -1.00 -4.54 11.85
C VAL A 21 0.51 -4.29 11.86
N LYS A 22 0.95 -3.03 11.89
CA LYS A 22 2.37 -2.67 12.03
C LYS A 22 2.98 -3.16 13.34
N VAL A 23 2.27 -3.01 14.45
CA VAL A 23 2.73 -3.50 15.77
C VAL A 23 2.80 -5.02 15.78
N LEU A 24 1.78 -5.72 15.26
CA LEU A 24 1.80 -7.18 15.14
C LEU A 24 3.00 -7.64 14.31
N ALA A 25 3.29 -6.95 13.21
CA ALA A 25 4.40 -7.29 12.33
C ALA A 25 5.78 -7.12 12.98
N GLN A 26 5.91 -6.29 14.03
CA GLN A 26 7.16 -6.16 14.80
C GLN A 26 7.46 -7.40 15.64
N HIS A 27 6.44 -8.15 16.05
CA HIS A 27 6.56 -9.32 16.91
C HIS A 27 6.36 -10.65 16.17
N PHE A 28 5.58 -10.65 15.08
CA PHE A 28 5.16 -11.83 14.33
C PHE A 28 5.35 -11.63 12.83
N ASP A 29 6.55 -11.18 12.42
CA ASP A 29 6.84 -10.73 11.07
C ASP A 29 6.47 -11.76 9.99
N GLU A 30 6.91 -13.00 10.16
CA GLU A 30 6.68 -14.08 9.21
C GLU A 30 5.19 -14.42 9.08
N GLN A 31 4.49 -14.59 10.21
CA GLN A 31 3.06 -14.93 10.21
C GLN A 31 2.21 -13.82 9.61
N VAL A 32 2.48 -12.56 9.99
CA VAL A 32 1.76 -11.40 9.46
C VAL A 32 2.02 -11.28 7.96
N SER A 33 3.27 -11.40 7.52
CA SER A 33 3.61 -11.34 6.10
C SER A 33 2.91 -12.44 5.31
N GLN A 34 2.95 -13.70 5.78
CA GLN A 34 2.32 -14.82 5.10
C GLN A 34 0.80 -14.64 4.94
N ILE A 35 0.12 -14.20 6.01
CA ILE A 35 -1.33 -13.98 6.01
C ILE A 35 -1.70 -12.83 5.07
N PHE A 36 -1.04 -11.67 5.21
CA PHE A 36 -1.39 -10.49 4.41
C PHE A 36 -0.98 -10.63 2.94
N SER A 37 0.08 -11.37 2.61
CA SER A 37 0.42 -11.70 1.22
C SER A 37 -0.74 -12.43 0.51
N GLN A 38 -1.36 -13.41 1.18
CA GLN A 38 -2.49 -14.15 0.60
C GLN A 38 -3.69 -13.25 0.33
N PHE A 39 -4.04 -12.37 1.27
CA PHE A 39 -5.12 -11.41 1.08
C PHE A 39 -4.83 -10.41 -0.05
N VAL A 40 -3.61 -9.88 -0.10
CA VAL A 40 -3.18 -8.95 -1.16
C VAL A 40 -3.29 -9.62 -2.53
N LEU A 41 -2.79 -10.84 -2.68
CA LEU A 41 -2.89 -11.59 -3.94
C LEU A 41 -4.35 -11.83 -4.34
N ALA A 42 -5.21 -12.23 -3.40
CA ALA A 42 -6.64 -12.42 -3.67
C ALA A 42 -7.32 -11.13 -4.14
N MET A 43 -7.07 -10.01 -3.46
CA MET A 43 -7.63 -8.70 -3.81
C MET A 43 -7.16 -8.20 -5.19
N LEU A 44 -5.89 -8.40 -5.52
CA LEU A 44 -5.33 -8.02 -6.82
C LEU A 44 -5.89 -8.90 -7.95
N ASN A 45 -6.07 -10.20 -7.70
CA ASN A 45 -6.70 -11.11 -8.65
C ASN A 45 -8.17 -10.76 -8.87
N GLU A 46 -8.89 -10.38 -7.83
CA GLU A 46 -10.27 -9.89 -7.97
C GLU A 46 -10.35 -8.66 -8.88
N TYR A 47 -9.42 -7.73 -8.72
CA TYR A 47 -9.37 -6.53 -9.58
C TYR A 47 -8.93 -6.85 -11.01
N SER A 48 -8.02 -7.80 -11.23
CA SER A 48 -7.58 -8.16 -12.59
C SER A 48 -8.71 -8.78 -13.43
N ILE A 49 -9.67 -9.44 -12.76
CA ILE A 49 -10.87 -10.00 -13.39
C ILE A 49 -11.92 -8.91 -13.65
N ASP A 50 -12.12 -8.00 -12.69
CA ASP A 50 -13.13 -6.95 -12.77
C ASP A 50 -12.62 -5.62 -12.22
N ASN A 51 -12.40 -4.65 -13.11
CA ASN A 51 -11.94 -3.31 -12.75
C ASN A 51 -12.94 -2.53 -11.85
N ASN A 52 -14.20 -2.95 -11.77
CA ASN A 52 -15.16 -2.37 -10.82
C ASN A 52 -14.79 -2.67 -9.36
N LYS A 53 -13.96 -3.70 -9.13
CA LYS A 53 -13.42 -4.03 -7.80
C LYS A 53 -12.22 -3.18 -7.40
N TRP A 54 -12.15 -1.93 -7.86
CA TRP A 54 -11.09 -0.99 -7.54
C TRP A 54 -10.85 -0.82 -6.03
N ARG A 55 -11.89 -0.98 -5.19
CA ARG A 55 -11.74 -0.94 -3.71
C ARG A 55 -10.82 -2.05 -3.17
N GLN A 56 -10.81 -3.21 -3.81
CA GLN A 56 -9.88 -4.29 -3.47
C GLN A 56 -8.45 -3.88 -3.80
N LYS A 57 -8.25 -3.25 -4.96
CA LYS A 57 -6.94 -2.72 -5.34
C LYS A 57 -6.46 -1.59 -4.43
N ASP A 58 -7.31 -0.60 -4.11
CA ASP A 58 -7.02 0.45 -3.11
C ASP A 58 -6.58 -0.17 -1.77
N THR A 59 -7.35 -1.15 -1.28
CA THR A 59 -7.06 -1.83 -0.02
C THR A 59 -5.73 -2.62 -0.07
N ALA A 60 -5.47 -3.33 -1.17
CA ALA A 60 -4.21 -4.05 -1.38
C ALA A 60 -3.01 -3.09 -1.42
N LEU A 61 -3.11 -2.00 -2.18
CA LEU A 61 -2.10 -0.94 -2.25
C LEU A 61 -1.83 -0.36 -0.87
N TYR A 62 -2.87 -0.06 -0.11
CA TYR A 62 -2.76 0.48 1.23
C TYR A 62 -2.04 -0.49 2.20
N ILE A 63 -2.40 -1.78 2.17
CA ILE A 63 -1.77 -2.81 3.02
C ILE A 63 -0.29 -2.94 2.69
N VAL A 64 0.07 -3.08 1.41
CA VAL A 64 1.49 -3.17 1.00
C VAL A 64 2.24 -1.91 1.43
N THR A 65 1.63 -0.75 1.23
CA THR A 65 2.21 0.55 1.63
C THR A 65 2.37 0.70 3.15
N CYS A 66 1.50 0.07 3.94
CA CYS A 66 1.57 0.04 5.40
C CYS A 66 2.61 -0.97 5.91
N LEU A 67 2.64 -2.18 5.37
CA LEU A 67 3.45 -3.29 5.87
C LEU A 67 4.88 -3.33 5.34
N ALA A 68 5.10 -2.85 4.12
CA ALA A 68 6.43 -2.71 3.56
C ALA A 68 7.21 -1.55 4.18
N GLU A 69 6.55 -0.63 4.90
CA GLU A 69 7.22 0.40 5.68
C GLU A 69 7.58 -0.16 7.07
N ARG A 70 8.83 -0.63 7.26
CA ARG A 70 9.34 -1.03 8.58
C ARG A 70 10.07 0.09 9.33
N GLY A 71 10.50 1.09 8.59
CA GLY A 71 11.01 2.34 9.10
C GLY A 71 11.03 3.34 7.97
N SER A 72 10.64 4.58 8.26
CA SER A 72 10.76 5.69 7.34
C SER A 72 11.32 6.90 8.05
N THR A 73 11.99 7.76 7.30
CA THR A 73 12.37 9.09 7.79
C THR A 73 11.79 10.13 6.84
N THR A 74 11.38 11.29 7.38
CA THR A 74 10.78 12.38 6.60
C THR A 74 11.69 12.83 5.43
N LYS A 75 13.01 12.74 5.62
CA LYS A 75 14.02 13.11 4.61
C LYS A 75 14.29 12.00 3.58
N HIS A 76 14.37 10.74 4.00
CA HIS A 76 14.85 9.64 3.14
C HIS A 76 13.80 8.61 2.74
N GLY A 77 12.51 8.81 3.04
CA GLY A 77 11.48 7.82 2.68
C GLY A 77 11.62 6.52 3.49
N VAL A 78 11.14 5.39 2.94
CA VAL A 78 11.26 4.07 3.57
C VAL A 78 12.72 3.62 3.55
N THR A 79 13.24 3.25 4.73
CA THR A 79 14.64 2.83 4.95
C THR A 79 14.78 1.35 5.29
N LYS A 80 13.68 0.68 5.64
CA LYS A 80 13.62 -0.77 5.87
C LYS A 80 12.33 -1.31 5.28
N THR A 81 12.43 -2.40 4.54
CA THR A 81 11.29 -3.07 3.89
C THR A 81 11.03 -4.45 4.49
N CYS A 82 9.78 -4.91 4.36
CA CYS A 82 9.39 -6.27 4.73
C CYS A 82 9.54 -7.20 3.51
N ALA A 83 9.93 -8.46 3.73
CA ALA A 83 10.05 -9.47 2.69
C ALA A 83 8.69 -9.98 2.15
N MET A 84 7.56 -9.41 2.59
CA MET A 84 6.21 -9.80 2.16
C MET A 84 6.06 -9.77 0.63
N VAL A 85 6.62 -8.74 -0.02
CA VAL A 85 6.60 -8.56 -1.48
C VAL A 85 7.85 -7.81 -1.93
N SER A 86 8.44 -8.19 -3.06
CA SER A 86 9.43 -7.38 -3.75
C SER A 86 8.79 -6.08 -4.26
N LEU A 87 9.25 -4.93 -3.76
CA LEU A 87 8.67 -3.63 -4.14
C LEU A 87 8.88 -3.31 -5.62
N ASP A 88 10.00 -3.72 -6.21
CA ASP A 88 10.25 -3.55 -7.64
C ASP A 88 9.27 -4.37 -8.49
N GLU A 89 9.06 -5.64 -8.14
CA GLU A 89 8.11 -6.50 -8.85
C GLU A 89 6.67 -6.01 -8.67
N PHE A 90 6.33 -5.54 -7.47
CA PHE A 90 5.02 -4.96 -7.19
C PHE A 90 4.79 -3.67 -7.98
N ALA A 91 5.80 -2.80 -8.05
CA ALA A 91 5.73 -1.57 -8.83
C ALA A 91 5.51 -1.87 -10.31
N LYS A 92 6.31 -2.77 -10.88
CA LYS A 92 6.20 -3.18 -12.28
C LYS A 92 4.84 -3.80 -12.61
N SER A 93 4.34 -4.67 -11.73
CA SER A 93 3.14 -5.46 -12.00
C SER A 93 1.83 -4.73 -11.69
N HIS A 94 1.82 -3.84 -10.70
CA HIS A 94 0.56 -3.28 -10.18
C HIS A 94 0.49 -1.75 -10.15
N ILE A 95 1.64 -1.05 -10.20
CA ILE A 95 1.71 0.42 -10.11
C ILE A 95 1.86 1.02 -11.51
N LEU A 96 2.90 0.65 -12.26
CA LEU A 96 3.19 1.22 -13.58
C LEU A 96 2.02 1.11 -14.57
N PRO A 97 1.32 -0.03 -14.70
CA PRO A 97 0.20 -0.14 -15.63
C PRO A 97 -0.96 0.81 -15.32
N GLU A 98 -1.14 1.21 -14.07
CA GLU A 98 -2.18 2.17 -13.69
C GLU A 98 -1.77 3.62 -13.99
N LEU A 99 -0.47 3.90 -14.06
CA LEU A 99 0.02 5.23 -14.42
C LEU A 99 -0.15 5.53 -15.91
N GLU A 100 -0.17 4.51 -16.75
CA GLU A 100 -0.36 4.64 -18.20
C GLU A 100 -1.84 4.84 -18.59
N LYS A 101 -2.78 4.40 -17.75
CA LYS A 101 -4.23 4.54 -18.02
C LYS A 101 -4.69 5.99 -17.99
N ASP A 102 -5.80 6.29 -18.66
CA ASP A 102 -6.45 7.61 -18.54
C ASP A 102 -6.85 7.89 -17.08
N VAL A 103 -6.49 9.09 -16.60
CA VAL A 103 -6.79 9.55 -15.24
C VAL A 103 -8.28 9.60 -14.94
N ASN A 104 -9.12 9.81 -15.95
CA ASN A 104 -10.56 9.95 -15.77
C ASN A 104 -11.27 8.61 -15.51
N ILE A 105 -10.61 7.47 -15.73
CA ILE A 105 -11.23 6.15 -15.56
C ILE A 105 -11.32 5.77 -14.08
N LEU A 106 -10.19 5.82 -13.36
CA LEU A 106 -10.11 5.52 -11.93
C LEU A 106 -9.14 6.48 -11.22
N PRO A 107 -9.54 7.74 -10.98
CA PRO A 107 -8.68 8.74 -10.37
C PRO A 107 -8.12 8.34 -9.00
N VAL A 108 -8.90 7.59 -8.22
CA VAL A 108 -8.50 7.10 -6.89
C VAL A 108 -7.30 6.17 -6.97
N ILE A 109 -7.35 5.16 -7.85
CA ILE A 109 -6.23 4.21 -8.03
C ILE A 109 -5.00 4.93 -8.53
N LYS A 110 -5.17 5.94 -9.39
CA LYS A 110 -4.05 6.74 -9.88
C LYS A 110 -3.41 7.60 -8.78
N ALA A 111 -4.21 8.14 -7.87
CA ALA A 111 -3.68 8.83 -6.69
C ALA A 111 -2.93 7.87 -5.76
N ASP A 112 -3.46 6.67 -5.54
CA ASP A 112 -2.84 5.65 -4.68
C ASP A 112 -1.49 5.18 -5.23
N THR A 113 -1.38 5.00 -6.55
CA THR A 113 -0.14 4.58 -7.20
C THR A 113 0.94 5.67 -7.16
N ILE A 114 0.54 6.94 -7.32
CA ILE A 114 1.46 8.08 -7.11
C ILE A 114 1.92 8.14 -5.64
N LYS A 115 1.00 7.96 -4.69
CA LYS A 115 1.31 7.94 -3.25
C LYS A 115 2.29 6.82 -2.91
N TYR A 116 2.12 5.63 -3.50
CA TYR A 116 3.06 4.52 -3.38
C TYR A 116 4.46 4.94 -3.83
N LEU A 117 4.60 5.49 -5.03
CA LEU A 117 5.90 5.91 -5.57
C LEU A 117 6.58 6.99 -4.73
N ILE A 118 5.82 8.00 -4.26
CA ILE A 118 6.37 9.05 -3.39
C ILE A 118 6.94 8.42 -2.10
N LYS A 119 6.25 7.42 -1.55
CA LYS A 119 6.64 6.79 -0.29
C LYS A 119 7.86 5.87 -0.43
N PHE A 120 7.96 5.15 -1.54
CA PHE A 120 9.06 4.21 -1.81
C PHE A 120 10.14 4.78 -2.74
N ARG A 121 10.17 6.10 -2.99
CA ARG A 121 11.12 6.77 -3.91
C ARG A 121 12.61 6.53 -3.65
N SER A 122 12.96 6.05 -2.47
CA SER A 122 14.32 5.83 -1.97
C SER A 122 14.78 4.39 -2.10
N VAL A 123 13.87 3.49 -2.48
CA VAL A 123 14.09 2.05 -2.60
C VAL A 123 14.10 1.66 -4.08
#